data_AF-A0A388Q1P1-F1
#
_entry.id   AF-A0A388Q1P1-F1
#
_cell.length_a   1.000
_cell.length_b   1.000
_cell.length_c   1.000
_cell.angle_alpha   90.00
_cell.angle_beta   90.00
_cell.angle_gamma   90.00
#
_symmetry.space_group_name_H-M   'P 1'
#
loop_
_entity.id
_entity.type
_entity.pdbx_description
1 polymer ?
#
loop_
_entity_poly.entity_id
_entity_poly.type
_entity_poly.pdbx_seq_one_letter_code
_entity_poly.pdbx_strand_id
1 'polypeptide(L)' 'MKNLKKEINTEEIENLIPHRKPFLLIDKLIEIVPMISATGVMNIKKMIFFLMVISQVNQ' A
#
# COMPACT_ATOMS: atom_id res chain seq x y z
N MET A 1 27.16 -1.42 6.80
CA MET A 1 26.17 -0.53 6.14
C MET A 1 24.91 -1.34 5.89
N LYS A 2 23.76 -0.98 6.48
CA LYS A 2 22.50 -1.71 6.25
C LYS A 2 22.12 -1.51 4.79
N ASN A 3 22.00 -2.59 4.02
CA ASN A 3 21.42 -2.57 2.68
C ASN A 3 19.98 -2.03 2.80
N LEU A 4 19.75 -0.80 2.37
CA LEU A 4 18.40 -0.27 2.26
C LEU A 4 17.72 -0.93 1.07
N LYS A 5 16.68 -1.73 1.32
CA LYS A 5 15.77 -2.14 0.26
C LYS A 5 15.20 -0.87 -0.37
N LYS A 6 15.43 -0.71 -1.67
CA LYS A 6 14.97 0.47 -2.43
C LYS A 6 13.46 0.45 -2.64
N GLU A 7 12.84 -0.73 -2.55
CA GLU A 7 11.43 -0.94 -2.85
C GLU A 7 10.85 -2.07 -1.99
N ILE A 8 9.55 -1.99 -1.68
CA ILE A 8 8.75 -3.00 -0.97
C ILE A 8 7.52 -3.32 -1.82
N ASN A 9 7.22 -4.61 -2.00
CA ASN A 9 6.06 -5.09 -2.77
C ASN A 9 4.80 -5.26 -1.89
N THR A 10 3.65 -5.53 -2.50
CA THR A 10 2.37 -5.64 -1.79
C THR A 10 2.37 -6.74 -0.72
N GLU A 11 2.97 -7.90 -1.00
CA GLU A 11 3.04 -9.03 -0.06
C GLU A 11 3.83 -8.66 1.20
N GLU A 12 4.96 -7.97 1.06
CA GLU A 12 5.72 -7.45 2.19
C GLU A 12 4.92 -6.39 2.96
N ILE A 13 4.18 -5.52 2.27
CA ILE A 13 3.29 -4.53 2.91
C ILE A 13 2.20 -5.23 3.74
N GLU A 14 1.55 -6.25 3.20
CA GLU A 14 0.52 -7.03 3.90
C GLU A 14 1.06 -7.74 5.15
N ASN A 15 2.34 -8.14 5.15
CA ASN A 15 2.98 -8.72 6.32
C ASN A 15 3.37 -7.65 7.37
N LEU A 16 3.60 -6.41 6.95
CA LEU A 16 3.99 -5.30 7.83
C LEU A 16 2.79 -4.63 8.51
N ILE A 17 1.64 -4.55 7.83
CA ILE A 17 0.44 -3.88 8.35
C ILE A 17 -0.79 -4.78 8.31
N PRO A 18 -1.75 -4.65 9.24
CA PRO A 18 -2.94 -5.49 9.29
C PRO A 18 -4.02 -5.11 8.25
N HIS A 19 -3.86 -4.02 7.51
CA HIS A 19 -4.84 -3.57 6.52
C HIS A 19 -4.89 -4.54 5.34
N ARG A 20 -6.11 -4.85 4.88
CA ARG A 20 -6.37 -5.74 3.74
C ARG A 20 -7.30 -5.06 2.75
N LYS A 21 -7.42 -5.64 1.55
CA LYS A 21 -8.43 -5.18 0.57
C LYS A 21 -9.82 -5.24 1.21
N PRO A 22 -10.67 -4.22 0.96
CA PRO A 22 -10.51 -3.15 -0.03
C PRO A 22 -9.80 -1.88 0.48
N PHE A 23 -9.31 -1.88 1.73
CA PHE A 23 -8.71 -0.70 2.37
C PHE A 23 -7.19 -0.64 2.27
N LEU A 24 -6.53 -1.68 1.75
CA LEU A 24 -5.11 -1.60 1.42
C LEU A 24 -4.93 -0.78 0.13
N LEU A 25 -4.49 0.47 0.30
CA LEU A 25 -4.41 1.49 -0.75
C LEU A 25 -2.99 1.68 -1.32
N ILE A 26 -2.12 0.69 -1.18
CA ILE A 26 -0.73 0.78 -1.62
C ILE A 26 -0.35 -0.55 -2.24
N ASP A 27 0.06 -0.54 -3.52
CA ASP A 27 0.56 -1.73 -4.19
C ASP A 27 2.08 -1.86 -4.02
N LYS A 28 2.81 -0.74 -3.99
CA LYS A 28 4.28 -0.72 -3.87
C LYS A 28 4.75 0.50 -3.11
N LEU A 29 5.84 0.36 -2.35
CA LEU A 29 6.61 1.48 -1.82
C LEU A 29 7.95 1.57 -2.56
N ILE A 30 8.33 2.79 -2.94
CA ILE A 30 9.61 3.12 -3.56
C ILE A 30 10.26 4.28 -2.81
N GLU A 31 11.55 4.52 -3.07
CA GLU A 31 12.28 5.68 -2.54
C GLU A 31 12.20 5.82 -1.00
N ILE A 32 12.41 4.69 -0.31
CA ILE A 32 12.23 4.61 1.14
C ILE A 32 13.45 5.19 1.86
N VAL A 33 13.23 6.25 2.62
CA VAL A 33 14.19 6.81 3.59
C VAL A 33 13.69 6.49 5.00
N PRO A 34 14.30 5.53 5.71
CA PRO A 34 13.82 5.07 7.00
C PRO A 34 13.60 6.21 7.99
N MET A 35 12.45 6.19 8.66
CA MET A 35 12.02 7.20 9.65
C MET A 35 11.86 8.62 9.09
N ILE A 36 11.93 8.81 7.77
CA ILE A 36 11.80 10.11 7.12
C ILE A 36 10.66 10.09 6.09
N SER A 37 10.74 9.22 5.07
CA SER A 37 9.77 9.21 3.97
C SER A 37 9.71 7.88 3.22
N ALA A 38 8.62 7.68 2.49
CA ALA A 38 8.48 6.65 1.46
C ALA A 38 7.44 7.11 0.43
N THR A 39 7.64 6.77 -0.83
CA THR A 39 6.70 7.09 -1.91
C THR A 39 5.84 5.86 -2.20
N GLY A 40 4.52 5.99 -2.03
CA GLY A 40 3.55 4.93 -2.31
C GLY A 40 2.99 5.00 -3.74
N VAL A 41 2.92 3.85 -4.41
CA VAL A 41 2.33 3.71 -5.74
C VAL A 41 1.10 2.80 -5.65
N MET A 42 0.00 3.25 -6.26
CA MET A 42 -1.26 2.49 -6.37
C MET A 42 -1.73 2.48 -7.84
N ASN A 43 -2.02 1.29 -8.36
CA ASN A 43 -2.62 1.13 -9.68
C ASN A 43 -4.14 1.09 -9.58
N ILE A 44 -4.79 2.16 -10.02
CA ILE A 44 -6.24 2.29 -9.93
C ILE A 44 -6.93 1.57 -11.08
N LYS A 45 -7.81 0.62 -10.75
CA LYS A 45 -8.81 0.06 -11.66
C LYS A 45 -10.22 0.50 -11.22
N LYS A 46 -11.12 0.74 -12.18
CA LYS A 46 -12.51 1.19 -11.91
C LYS A 46 -13.23 0.33 -10.86
N MET A 47 -13.03 -0.98 -10.91
CA MET A 47 -13.59 -1.95 -9.95
C MET A 47 -13.05 -1.76 -8.52
N ILE A 48 -11.75 -1.50 -8.36
CA ILE A 48 -11.11 -1.30 -7.04
C ILE A 48 -11.59 0.01 -6.42
N PHE A 49 -11.65 1.08 -7.23
CA PHE A 49 -12.19 2.36 -6.80
C PHE A 49 -13.64 2.22 -6.31
N PHE A 50 -14.48 1.53 -7.07
CA PHE A 50 -15.88 1.29 -6.68
C PHE A 50 -16.00 0.46 -5.39
N LEU A 51 -15.20 -0.60 -5.25
CA LEU A 51 -15.19 -1.44 -4.06
C LEU A 51 -14.76 -0.64 -2.81
N MET A 52 -13.79 0.26 -2.95
CA MET A 52 -13.37 1.15 -1.86
C MET A 52 -14.53 2.04 -1.39
N VAL A 53 -15.23 2.69 -2.32
CA VAL A 53 -16.35 3.60 -2.01
C VAL A 53 -17.49 2.87 -1.32
N ILE A 54 -17.93 1.72 -1.84
CA ILE A 54 -19.04 0.96 -1.27
C ILE A 54 -18.70 0.42 0.13
N SER A 55 -17.44 0.03 0.36
CA SER A 55 -17.02 -0.51 1.65
C SER A 55 -17.02 0.53 2.78
N GLN A 56 -16.99 1.83 2.46
CA GLN A 56 -17.10 2.92 3.42
C GLN A 56 -18.56 3.23 3.81
N VAL A 57 -19.54 2.80 3.01
CA VAL A 57 -20.98 3.05 3.28
C VAL A 57 -21.61 1.98 4.17
N ASN A 58 -20.98 0.81 4.25
CA ASN A 58 -21.47 -0.35 5.01
C ASN A 58 -20.74 -0.58 6.35
N GLN A 59 -19.93 0.38 6.81
CA GLN A 59 -19.29 0.38 8.12
C GLN A 59 -19.84 1.53 8.96
#